data_AF-A0A7S2VBX4-F1
#
_entry.id   AF-A0A7S2VBX4-F1
#
_cell.length_a   1.000
_cell.length_b   1.000
_cell.length_c   1.000
_cell.angle_alpha   90.00
_cell.angle_beta   90.00
_cell.angle_gamma   90.00
#
_symmetry.space_group_name_H-M   'P 1'
#
loop_
_entity.id
_entity.type
_entity.pdbx_description
1 polymer ?
#
loop_
_entity_poly.entity_id
_entity_poly.type
_entity_poly.pdbx_seq_one_letter_code
_entity_poly.pdbx_strand_id
1 'polypeptide(L)'
;VTMPLVFAIVVAAASQFLVGYNTGVMNAPANVVFPGHSTLSWSLAVAAFAVGGPLGAVMGGRMADSRGRRGALLIDTWTFLLGGLLQTFALDMVTIIVSRFI
;
A
#
# COMPACT_ATOMS: atom_id res chain seq x y z
N VAL A 1 23.21 -0.77 23.03
CA VAL A 1 22.33 -0.31 21.94
C VAL A 1 22.83 1.06 21.50
N THR A 2 23.12 1.25 20.21
CA THR A 2 23.62 2.54 19.70
C THR A 2 22.44 3.41 19.21
N MET A 3 22.54 4.74 19.32
CA MET A 3 21.48 5.66 18.86
C MET A 3 21.06 5.44 17.38
N PRO A 4 21.99 5.17 16.44
CA PRO A 4 21.62 4.86 15.06
C PRO A 4 20.77 3.60 14.91
N LEU A 5 20.95 2.60 15.78
CA LEU A 5 20.17 1.36 15.75
C LEU A 5 18.72 1.62 16.18
N VAL A 6 18.51 2.39 17.24
CA VAL A 6 17.16 2.78 17.69
C VAL A 6 16.42 3.53 16.59
N PHE A 7 17.10 4.50 15.96
CA PHE A 7 16.53 5.26 14.85
C PHE A 7 16.14 4.36 13.67
N ALA A 8 17.00 3.43 13.27
CA ALA A 8 16.71 2.49 12.17
C ALA A 8 15.49 1.61 12.46
N ILE A 9 15.35 1.12 13.71
CA ILE A 9 14.19 0.31 14.12
C ILE A 9 12.91 1.14 14.06
N VAL A 10 12.93 2.37 14.57
CA VAL A 10 11.74 3.25 14.54
C VAL A 10 11.31 3.51 13.10
N VAL A 11 12.24 3.82 12.20
CA VAL A 11 11.93 4.06 10.78
C VAL A 11 11.39 2.79 10.10
N ALA A 12 12.00 1.63 10.34
CA ALA A 12 11.53 0.36 9.78
C ALA A 12 10.18 -0.09 10.34
N ALA A 13 9.89 0.18 11.62
CA ALA A 13 8.59 -0.09 12.21
C ALA A 13 7.52 0.87 11.67
N ALA A 14 7.87 2.13 11.43
CA ALA A 14 6.97 3.12 10.85
C ALA A 14 6.45 2.70 9.46
N SER A 15 7.24 2.00 8.65
CA SER A 15 6.77 1.53 7.34
C SER A 15 5.66 0.48 7.44
N GLN A 16 5.60 -0.31 8.52
CA GLN A 16 4.52 -1.29 8.70
C GLN A 16 3.15 -0.64 8.88
N PHE A 17 3.10 0.63 9.33
CA PHE A 17 1.84 1.37 9.41
C PHE A 17 1.17 1.56 8.05
N LEU A 18 1.94 1.56 6.95
CA LEU A 18 1.39 1.67 5.59
C LEU A 18 0.44 0.51 5.29
N VAL A 19 0.84 -0.72 5.61
CA VAL A 19 0.00 -1.91 5.39
C VAL A 19 -1.26 -1.86 6.27
N GLY A 20 -1.10 -1.54 7.55
CA GLY A 20 -2.22 -1.43 8.49
C GLY A 20 -3.25 -0.37 8.07
N TYR A 21 -2.78 0.82 7.70
CA TYR A 21 -3.63 1.89 7.21
C TYR A 21 -4.40 1.48 5.95
N ASN A 22 -3.70 0.93 4.94
CA ASN A 22 -4.33 0.56 3.66
C ASN A 22 -5.32 -0.60 3.79
N THR A 23 -5.14 -1.48 4.79
CA THR A 23 -6.09 -2.54 5.11
C THR A 23 -7.38 -1.98 5.73
N GLY A 24 -7.25 -0.98 6.61
CA GLY A 24 -8.39 -0.43 7.37
C GLY A 24 -9.14 0.71 6.67
N VAL A 25 -8.48 1.50 5.83
CA VAL A 25 -8.99 2.77 5.29
C VAL A 25 -10.27 2.60 4.46
N MET A 26 -10.49 1.44 3.87
CA MET A 26 -11.67 1.22 3.03
C MET A 26 -12.96 1.06 3.85
N ASN A 27 -12.90 0.61 5.10
CA ASN A 27 -14.12 0.25 5.84
C ASN A 27 -15.05 1.45 6.13
N ALA A 28 -14.49 2.57 6.61
CA ALA A 28 -15.29 3.74 7.01
C ALA A 28 -15.91 4.52 5.84
N PRO A 29 -15.18 4.83 4.74
CA PRO A 29 -15.71 5.67 3.67
C PRO A 29 -16.46 4.88 2.58
N ALA A 30 -16.80 3.61 2.81
CA ALA A 30 -17.47 2.76 1.81
C ALA A 30 -18.76 3.35 1.26
N ASN A 31 -19.49 4.19 2.02
CA ASN A 31 -20.72 4.81 1.53
C ASN A 31 -20.53 6.18 0.86
N VAL A 32 -19.34 6.78 0.95
CA VAL A 32 -19.07 8.15 0.47
C VAL A 32 -18.14 8.19 -0.74
N VAL A 33 -17.31 7.17 -0.93
CA VAL A 33 -16.46 7.04 -2.13
C VAL A 33 -17.36 6.73 -3.32
N PHE A 34 -17.43 7.63 -4.29
CA PHE A 34 -18.27 7.52 -5.51
C PHE A 34 -19.70 7.04 -5.22
N PRO A 35 -20.61 7.96 -4.82
CA PRO A 35 -21.98 7.60 -4.50
C PRO A 35 -22.65 6.79 -5.62
N GLY A 36 -23.25 5.65 -5.27
CA GLY A 36 -23.95 4.77 -6.22
C GLY A 36 -23.08 3.72 -6.93
N HIS A 37 -21.83 3.50 -6.49
CA HIS A 37 -21.03 2.38 -7.00
C HIS A 37 -21.65 1.01 -6.66
N SER A 38 -21.32 0.00 -7.46
CA SER A 38 -21.82 -1.36 -7.23
C SER A 38 -21.02 -2.10 -6.17
N THR A 39 -21.67 -3.01 -5.43
CA THR A 39 -21.00 -3.90 -4.46
C THR A 39 -19.83 -4.67 -5.09
N LEU A 40 -19.96 -5.04 -6.36
CA LEU A 40 -18.89 -5.70 -7.11
C LEU A 40 -17.67 -4.79 -7.25
N SER A 41 -17.86 -3.55 -7.70
CA SER A 41 -16.75 -2.61 -7.88
C SER A 41 -16.01 -2.30 -6.58
N TRP A 42 -16.75 -2.15 -5.47
CA TRP A 42 -16.17 -1.96 -4.14
C TRP A 42 -15.39 -3.19 -3.66
N SER A 43 -16.00 -4.37 -3.79
CA SER A 43 -15.35 -5.65 -3.42
C SER A 43 -14.07 -5.88 -4.22
N LEU A 44 -14.06 -5.54 -5.51
CA LEU A 44 -12.86 -5.61 -6.35
C LEU A 44 -11.77 -4.64 -5.87
N ALA A 45 -12.14 -3.42 -5.47
CA ALA A 45 -11.17 -2.45 -4.95
C ALA A 45 -10.52 -2.93 -3.64
N VAL A 46 -11.31 -3.52 -2.73
CA VAL A 46 -10.80 -4.10 -1.47
C VAL A 46 -9.94 -5.33 -1.76
N ALA A 47 -10.38 -6.21 -2.67
CA ALA A 47 -9.65 -7.43 -3.02
C ALA A 47 -8.34 -7.15 -3.77
N ALA A 48 -8.27 -6.07 -4.56
CA ALA A 48 -7.07 -5.72 -5.32
C ALA A 48 -5.83 -5.57 -4.42
N PHE A 49 -5.99 -4.99 -3.23
CA PHE A 49 -4.90 -4.88 -2.25
C PHE A 49 -4.43 -6.25 -1.73
N ALA A 50 -5.38 -7.14 -1.44
CA ALA A 50 -5.07 -8.51 -1.00
C ALA A 50 -4.36 -9.32 -2.09
N VAL A 51 -4.68 -9.08 -3.37
CA VAL A 51 -4.01 -9.72 -4.51
C VAL A 51 -2.62 -9.13 -4.75
N GLY A 52 -2.45 -7.82 -4.57
CA GLY A 52 -1.15 -7.14 -4.67
C GLY A 52 -0.15 -7.64 -3.62
N GLY A 53 -0.60 -7.95 -2.40
CA GLY A 53 0.24 -8.37 -1.27
C GLY A 53 1.20 -9.54 -1.58
N PRO A 54 0.73 -10.72 -2.01
CA PRO A 54 1.60 -11.84 -2.36
C PRO A 54 2.61 -11.52 -3.49
N LEU A 55 2.18 -10.80 -4.52
CA LEU A 55 3.05 -10.40 -5.62
C LEU A 55 4.13 -9.43 -5.14
N GLY A 56 3.73 -8.44 -4.34
CA GLY A 56 4.61 -7.48 -3.67
C GLY A 56 5.62 -8.17 -2.75
N ALA A 57 5.22 -9.20 -2.00
CA ALA A 57 6.12 -9.95 -1.11
C ALA A 57 7.20 -10.70 -1.90
N VAL A 58 6.84 -11.37 -3.01
CA VAL A 58 7.81 -12.06 -3.87
C VAL A 58 8.79 -11.08 -4.51
N MET A 59 8.29 -9.97 -5.04
CA MET A 59 9.14 -8.92 -5.63
C MET A 59 10.03 -8.24 -4.58
N GLY A 60 9.46 -7.94 -3.41
CA GLY A 60 10.13 -7.31 -2.28
C GLY A 60 11.27 -8.16 -1.73
N GLY A 61 11.09 -9.48 -1.63
CA GLY A 61 12.16 -10.41 -1.27
C GLY A 61 13.34 -10.33 -2.24
N ARG A 62 13.07 -10.43 -3.54
CA ARG A 62 14.11 -10.31 -4.59
C ARG A 62 14.80 -8.94 -4.58
N MET A 63 14.06 -7.87 -4.32
CA MET A 63 14.62 -6.52 -4.19
C MET A 63 15.49 -6.37 -2.94
N ALA A 64 15.10 -6.99 -1.82
CA ALA A 64 15.89 -6.99 -0.59
C ALA A 64 17.21 -7.74 -0.75
N ASP A 65 17.22 -8.82 -1.52
CA ASP A 65 18.44 -9.59 -1.82
C ASP A 65 19.37 -8.86 -2.78
N SER A 66 18.83 -8.17 -3.79
CA SER A 66 19.63 -7.50 -4.84
C SER A 66 20.09 -6.08 -4.47
N ARG A 67 19.24 -5.27 -3.82
CA ARG A 67 19.52 -3.86 -3.48
C ARG A 67 19.74 -3.61 -1.98
N GLY A 68 19.71 -4.68 -1.18
CA GLY A 68 19.80 -4.60 0.27
C GLY A 68 18.47 -4.14 0.92
N ARG A 69 18.37 -4.35 2.23
CA ARG A 69 17.12 -4.13 3.00
C ARG A 69 16.70 -2.65 3.01
N ARG A 70 17.66 -1.73 3.18
CA ARG A 70 17.41 -0.28 3.12
C ARG A 70 16.92 0.16 1.74
N GLY A 71 17.53 -0.35 0.68
CA GLY A 71 17.13 -0.04 -0.71
C GLY A 71 15.73 -0.56 -1.01
N ALA A 72 15.41 -1.78 -0.58
CA ALA A 72 14.08 -2.35 -0.73
C ALA A 72 13.01 -1.54 0.04
N LEU A 73 13.27 -1.14 1.29
CA LEU A 73 12.35 -0.30 2.06
C LEU A 73 12.09 1.06 1.41
N LEU A 74 13.11 1.67 0.78
CA LEU A 74 12.93 2.92 0.03
C LEU A 74 12.04 2.72 -1.20
N ILE A 75 12.25 1.63 -1.96
CA ILE A 75 11.41 1.30 -3.13
C ILE A 75 9.97 1.05 -2.69
N ASP A 76 9.76 0.29 -1.62
CA ASP A 76 8.45 0.05 -1.03
C ASP A 76 7.73 1.37 -0.67
N THR A 77 8.44 2.28 -0.01
CA THR A 77 7.92 3.61 0.33
C THR A 77 7.49 4.40 -0.91
N TRP A 78 8.30 4.37 -1.98
CA TRP A 78 7.95 5.05 -3.23
C TRP A 78 6.76 4.40 -3.94
N THR A 79 6.65 3.07 -3.92
CA THR A 79 5.50 2.34 -4.48
C THR A 79 4.21 2.75 -3.77
N PHE A 80 4.20 2.73 -2.42
CA PHE A 80 3.05 3.17 -1.64
C PHE A 80 2.70 4.64 -1.87
N LEU A 81 3.70 5.51 -2.01
CA LEU A 81 3.46 6.92 -2.29
C LEU A 81 2.80 7.13 -3.66
N LEU A 82 3.26 6.42 -4.70
CA LEU A 82 2.66 6.47 -6.02
C LEU A 82 1.24 5.91 -6.03
N GLY A 83 1.00 4.76 -5.39
CA GLY A 83 -0.34 4.20 -5.24
C GLY A 83 -1.29 5.14 -4.49
N GLY A 84 -0.82 5.75 -3.40
CA GLY A 84 -1.58 6.74 -2.64
C GLY A 84 -1.91 8.00 -3.44
N LEU A 85 -0.97 8.51 -4.25
CA LEU A 85 -1.22 9.65 -5.14
C LEU A 85 -2.25 9.30 -6.22
N LEU A 86 -2.12 8.14 -6.87
CA LEU A 86 -3.10 7.66 -7.84
C LEU A 86 -4.50 7.52 -7.22
N GLN A 87 -4.58 7.03 -5.99
CA GLN A 87 -5.85 6.92 -5.28
C GLN A 87 -6.43 8.29 -4.91
N THR A 88 -5.58 9.25 -4.52
CA THR A 88 -5.99 10.61 -4.13
C THR A 88 -6.59 11.38 -5.31
N PHE A 89 -6.04 11.20 -6.51
CA PHE A 89 -6.50 11.85 -7.73
C PHE A 89 -7.50 11.00 -8.54
N ALA A 90 -8.01 9.91 -7.98
CA ALA A 90 -8.96 9.05 -8.67
C ALA A 90 -10.28 9.80 -8.99
N LEU A 91 -10.69 9.78 -10.26
CA LEU A 91 -11.94 10.39 -10.73
C LEU A 91 -13.08 9.38 -10.87
N ASP A 92 -12.76 8.09 -10.85
CA ASP A 92 -13.68 6.99 -11.05
C ASP A 92 -13.25 5.75 -10.25
N MET A 93 -14.16 4.77 -10.19
CA MET A 93 -13.97 3.56 -9.40
C MET A 93 -12.87 2.63 -9.95
N VAL A 94 -12.65 2.62 -11.28
CA VAL A 94 -11.60 1.80 -11.90
C VAL A 94 -10.23 2.30 -11.49
N THR A 95 -10.04 3.62 -11.47
CA THR A 95 -8.80 4.23 -10.99
C THR A 95 -8.52 3.85 -9.53
N ILE A 96 -9.55 3.82 -8.66
CA ILE A 96 -9.40 3.31 -7.29
C ILE A 96 -8.96 1.84 -7.29
N ILE A 97 -9.61 0.96 -8.05
CA ILE A 97 -9.27 -0.47 -8.11
C ILE A 97 -7.80 -0.66 -8.53
N VAL A 98 -7.34 0.05 -9.56
CA VAL A 98 -5.95 -0.03 -10.04
C VAL A 98 -4.98 0.52 -8.99
N SER A 99 -5.30 1.66 -8.37
CA SER A 99 -4.46 2.25 -7.32
C SER A 99 -4.35 1.37 -6.08
N ARG A 100 -5.31 0.46 -5.83
CA ARG A 100 -5.29 -0.49 -4.72
C ARG A 100 -4.45 -1.72 -4.96
N PHE A 101 -4.17 -2.05 -6.21
CA PHE A 101 -3.22 -3.10 -6.55
C PHE A 101 -1.77 -2.69 -6.31
N ILE A 102 -1.48 -1.38 -6.45
CA ILE A 102 -0.18 -0.75 -6.26
C ILE A 102 0.07 -0.49 -4.77
#